data_AF-A0A9E2FS49-F1
#
_entry.id   AF-A0A9E2FS49-F1
#
_cell.length_a   1.000
_cell.length_b   1.000
_cell.length_c   1.000
_cell.angle_alpha   90.00
_cell.angle_beta   90.00
_cell.angle_gamma   90.00
#
_symmetry.space_group_name_H-M   'P 1'
#
loop_
_entity.id
_entity.type
_entity.pdbx_description
1 polymer ?
#
loop_
_entity_poly.entity_id
_entity_poly.type
_entity_poly.pdbx_seq_one_letter_code
_entity_poly.pdbx_strand_id
1 'polypeptide(L)'
;DYAAILAEINSALARISNDLSYSKEHALKVTSMWSIINPPGNGNRAHCHPNSLWSGVYYVQAPENAGNIEFTDPRTALVMNQPKYETKKKRPRECWTKANFKPIPGRMIIFPAWLYHGVASNLSKEIGRAADRIIISFNVNQVKK
;
A
#
# COMPACT_ATOMS: atom_id res chain seq x y z
N ASP A 1 -6.99 14.60 13.50
CA ASP A 1 -6.53 13.98 14.76
C ASP A 1 -5.84 12.67 14.45
N TYR A 2 -4.60 12.50 14.92
CA TYR A 2 -3.79 11.30 14.70
C TYR A 2 -4.27 10.10 15.53
N ALA A 3 -4.89 10.36 16.69
CA ALA A 3 -5.39 9.30 17.58
C ALA A 3 -6.51 8.48 16.92
N ALA A 4 -7.41 9.14 16.19
CA ALA A 4 -8.48 8.46 15.45
C ALA A 4 -7.93 7.50 14.38
N ILE A 5 -6.92 7.94 13.61
CA ILE A 5 -6.31 7.09 12.57
C ILE A 5 -5.60 5.89 13.22
N LEU A 6 -4.89 6.11 14.33
CA LEU A 6 -4.21 5.03 15.04
C LEU A 6 -5.20 4.00 15.61
N ALA A 7 -6.37 4.43 16.08
CA ALA A 7 -7.43 3.54 16.52
C ALA A 7 -7.95 2.66 15.37
N GLU A 8 -8.17 3.24 14.19
CA GLU A 8 -8.58 2.49 12.99
C GLU A 8 -7.50 1.51 12.52
N ILE A 9 -6.23 1.91 12.54
CA ILE A 9 -5.10 1.02 12.24
C ILE A 9 -5.10 -0.16 13.22
N ASN A 10 -5.15 0.10 14.53
CA ASN A 10 -5.13 -0.95 15.54
C ASN A 10 -6.32 -1.91 15.41
N SER A 11 -7.51 -1.39 15.08
CA SER A 11 -8.71 -2.19 14.79
C SER A 11 -8.48 -3.11 13.59
N ALA A 12 -7.90 -2.59 12.49
CA ALA A 12 -7.55 -3.39 11.33
C ALA A 12 -6.47 -4.44 11.62
N LEU A 13 -5.46 -4.11 12.41
CA LEU A 13 -4.39 -5.03 12.82
C LEU A 13 -4.91 -6.17 13.72
N ALA A 14 -5.87 -5.88 14.59
CA ALA A 14 -6.53 -6.90 15.39
C ALA A 14 -7.31 -7.88 14.50
N ARG A 15 -8.04 -7.39 13.49
CA ARG A 15 -8.70 -8.25 12.48
C ARG A 15 -7.71 -9.11 11.72
N ILE A 16 -6.62 -8.52 11.21
CA ILE A 16 -5.56 -9.28 10.50
C ILE A 16 -4.99 -10.39 11.38
N SER A 17 -4.72 -10.09 12.65
CA SER A 17 -4.17 -11.08 13.60
C SER A 17 -5.14 -12.23 13.83
N ASN A 18 -6.45 -11.96 13.91
CA ASN A 18 -7.48 -12.97 14.05
C ASN A 18 -7.66 -13.81 12.76
N ASP A 19 -7.82 -13.15 11.63
CA ASP A 19 -8.08 -13.79 10.34
C ASP A 19 -6.93 -14.70 9.89
N LEU A 20 -5.68 -14.33 10.23
CA LEU A 20 -4.49 -15.12 9.93
C LEU A 20 -4.05 -16.03 11.07
N SER A 21 -4.85 -16.14 12.14
CA SER A 21 -4.59 -17.03 13.29
C SER A 21 -3.20 -16.82 13.91
N TYR A 22 -2.78 -15.56 14.05
CA TYR A 22 -1.51 -15.24 14.70
C TYR A 22 -1.53 -15.61 16.20
N SER A 23 -0.35 -15.90 16.75
CA SER A 23 -0.19 -16.27 18.16
C SER A 23 -0.84 -15.25 19.09
N LYS A 24 -1.67 -15.73 20.02
CA LYS A 24 -2.34 -14.90 21.04
C LYS A 24 -1.35 -14.30 22.05
N GLU A 25 -0.13 -14.83 22.14
CA GLU A 25 0.95 -14.28 22.99
C GLU A 25 1.58 -13.02 22.40
N HIS A 26 1.24 -12.68 21.16
CA HIS A 26 1.79 -11.54 20.47
C HIS A 26 0.69 -10.60 19.97
N ALA A 27 1.05 -9.35 19.71
CA ALA A 27 0.20 -8.34 19.11
C ALA A 27 0.93 -7.66 17.96
N LEU A 28 0.19 -7.28 16.91
CA LEU A 28 0.69 -6.36 15.90
C LEU A 28 0.70 -4.94 16.47
N LYS A 29 1.84 -4.25 16.32
CA LYS A 29 2.02 -2.85 16.73
C LYS A 29 2.66 -2.06 15.61
N VAL A 30 2.21 -0.82 15.44
CA VAL A 30 2.87 0.16 14.58
C VAL A 30 4.25 0.45 15.17
N THR A 31 5.30 0.22 14.38
CA THR A 31 6.70 0.46 14.76
C THR A 31 7.24 1.76 14.22
N SER A 32 6.74 2.21 13.08
CA SER A 32 7.04 3.53 12.51
C SER A 32 5.85 4.06 11.73
N MET A 33 5.71 5.39 11.70
CA MET A 33 4.68 6.09 10.94
C MET A 33 5.22 7.44 10.48
N TRP A 34 4.90 7.84 9.26
CA TRP A 34 5.35 9.10 8.67
C TRP A 34 4.34 9.62 7.63
N SER A 35 4.37 10.93 7.38
CA SER A 35 3.53 11.58 6.37
C SER A 35 4.33 11.91 5.11
N ILE A 36 3.69 11.84 3.95
CA ILE A 36 4.28 12.25 2.67
C ILE A 36 3.30 13.17 1.95
N ILE A 37 3.81 14.28 1.45
CA ILE A 37 3.11 15.18 0.53
C ILE A 37 3.77 15.02 -0.85
N ASN A 38 3.00 14.57 -1.84
CA ASN A 38 3.46 14.40 -3.21
C ASN A 38 2.73 15.34 -4.17
N PRO A 39 3.36 16.47 -4.55
CA PRO A 39 2.92 17.30 -5.66
C PRO A 39 2.87 16.55 -7.00
N PRO A 40 2.20 17.10 -8.02
CA PRO A 40 2.24 16.57 -9.38
C PRO A 40 3.68 16.34 -9.88
N GLY A 41 3.89 15.26 -10.62
CA GLY A 41 5.19 14.75 -11.07
C GLY A 41 5.79 13.69 -10.14
N ASN A 42 5.48 13.72 -8.83
CA ASN A 42 6.11 12.83 -7.86
C ASN A 42 5.48 11.45 -7.81
N GLY A 43 6.33 10.43 -7.76
CA GLY A 43 5.99 9.02 -7.55
C GLY A 43 7.09 8.32 -6.78
N ASN A 44 6.90 7.03 -6.49
CA ASN A 44 7.86 6.22 -5.75
C ASN A 44 8.25 5.01 -6.59
N ARG A 45 9.55 4.76 -6.70
CA ARG A 45 10.06 3.55 -7.34
C ARG A 45 9.61 2.31 -6.56
N ALA A 46 9.56 1.17 -7.24
CA ALA A 46 9.21 -0.09 -6.62
C ALA A 46 10.21 -0.45 -5.51
N HIS A 47 9.72 -0.76 -4.31
CA HIS A 47 10.50 -1.13 -3.14
C HIS A 47 9.67 -2.02 -2.20
N CYS A 48 10.31 -2.53 -1.15
CA CYS A 48 9.66 -3.18 -0.01
C CYS A 48 10.11 -2.50 1.30
N HIS A 49 9.57 -2.92 2.45
CA HIS A 49 9.94 -2.40 3.76
C HIS A 49 10.66 -3.50 4.57
N PRO A 50 12.01 -3.51 4.60
CA PRO A 50 12.77 -4.45 5.39
C PRO A 50 12.44 -4.36 6.89
N ASN A 51 12.65 -5.47 7.62
CA ASN A 51 12.43 -5.56 9.07
C ASN A 51 11.02 -5.20 9.52
N SER A 52 10.03 -5.34 8.64
CA SER A 52 8.61 -5.11 8.93
C SER A 52 7.80 -6.34 8.49
N LEU A 53 6.70 -6.63 9.19
CA LEU A 53 5.79 -7.72 8.84
C LEU A 53 4.68 -7.23 7.91
N TRP A 54 4.08 -6.11 8.28
CA TRP A 54 3.05 -5.41 7.50
C TRP A 54 3.45 -3.96 7.28
N SER A 55 3.03 -3.42 6.14
CA SER A 55 3.10 -2.00 5.85
C SER A 55 1.73 -1.51 5.44
N GLY A 56 1.49 -0.22 5.56
CA GLY A 56 0.24 0.36 5.16
C GLY A 56 0.34 1.82 4.76
N VAL A 57 -0.70 2.27 4.09
CA VAL A 57 -0.89 3.65 3.67
C VAL A 57 -2.33 4.06 3.90
N TYR A 58 -2.52 5.24 4.49
CA TYR A 58 -3.79 5.93 4.62
C TYR A 58 -3.76 7.18 3.74
N TYR A 59 -4.74 7.33 2.87
CA TYR A 59 -4.85 8.48 1.97
C TYR A 59 -5.64 9.61 2.64
N VAL A 60 -4.94 10.65 3.06
CA VAL A 60 -5.56 11.88 3.60
C VAL A 60 -6.17 12.69 2.46
N GLN A 61 -5.39 12.89 1.39
CA GLN A 61 -5.81 13.61 0.20
C GLN A 61 -5.30 12.87 -1.04
N ALA A 62 -6.16 12.74 -2.04
CA ALA A 62 -5.83 12.11 -3.31
C ALA A 62 -6.70 12.74 -4.41
N PRO A 63 -6.21 13.78 -5.11
CA PRO A 63 -6.93 14.34 -6.24
C PRO A 63 -7.07 13.33 -7.38
N GLU A 64 -7.85 13.69 -8.41
CA GLU A 64 -7.94 12.86 -9.59
C GLU A 64 -6.55 12.68 -10.24
N ASN A 65 -6.27 11.48 -10.75
CA ASN A 65 -4.97 11.09 -11.30
C ASN A 65 -3.80 11.26 -10.32
N ALA A 66 -4.03 11.18 -9.02
CA ALA A 66 -3.00 11.25 -7.98
C ALA A 66 -1.96 10.11 -8.00
N GLY A 67 -1.96 9.19 -8.96
CA GLY A 67 -1.00 8.09 -9.06
C GLY A 67 -1.40 6.87 -8.21
N ASN A 68 -1.55 5.72 -8.86
CA ASN A 68 -1.93 4.47 -8.21
C ASN A 68 -0.78 3.88 -7.39
N ILE A 69 -1.10 3.22 -6.27
CA ILE A 69 -0.19 2.24 -5.69
C ILE A 69 -0.26 0.96 -6.53
N GLU A 70 0.91 0.44 -6.88
CA GLU A 70 1.07 -0.74 -7.72
C GLU A 70 1.83 -1.81 -6.96
N PHE A 71 1.23 -2.98 -6.80
CA PHE A 71 1.88 -4.16 -6.23
C PHE A 71 2.37 -5.07 -7.35
N THR A 72 3.60 -5.56 -7.22
CA THR A 72 4.21 -6.48 -8.17
C THR A 72 4.08 -7.91 -7.67
N ASP A 73 3.79 -8.83 -8.58
CA ASP A 73 3.71 -10.26 -8.27
C ASP A 73 5.04 -10.76 -7.68
N PRO A 74 5.02 -11.39 -6.48
CA PRO A 74 6.24 -11.87 -5.83
C PRO A 74 6.84 -13.13 -6.46
N ARG A 75 6.14 -13.79 -7.41
CA ARG A 75 6.64 -14.99 -8.09
C ARG A 75 7.78 -14.62 -9.04
N THR A 76 9.00 -14.76 -8.55
CA THR A 76 10.25 -14.39 -9.25
C THR A 76 10.42 -15.08 -10.61
N ALA A 77 9.90 -16.30 -10.78
CA ALA A 77 9.96 -17.02 -12.06
C ALA A 77 9.31 -16.24 -13.22
N LEU A 78 8.29 -15.42 -12.94
CA LEU A 78 7.63 -14.59 -13.95
C LEU A 78 8.49 -13.40 -14.40
N VAL A 79 9.62 -13.12 -13.75
CA VAL A 79 10.58 -12.10 -14.19
C VAL A 79 11.43 -12.64 -15.34
N MET A 80 11.62 -13.96 -15.43
CA MET A 80 12.52 -14.58 -16.42
C MET A 80 11.85 -14.81 -17.77
N ASN A 81 10.60 -15.28 -17.77
CA ASN A 81 9.85 -15.55 -18.99
C ASN A 81 8.35 -15.41 -18.72
N GLN A 82 7.66 -14.58 -19.51
CA GLN A 82 6.23 -14.38 -19.38
C GLN A 82 5.50 -14.91 -20.62
N PRO A 83 4.37 -15.62 -20.43
CA PRO A 83 3.54 -16.01 -21.55
C PRO A 83 3.00 -14.78 -22.26
N LYS A 84 2.90 -14.87 -23.59
CA LYS A 84 2.22 -13.87 -24.41
C LYS A 84 0.72 -14.11 -24.30
N TYR A 85 0.00 -13.12 -23.81
CA TYR A 85 -1.46 -13.17 -23.70
C TYR A 85 -2.10 -12.47 -24.92
N GLU A 86 -3.31 -12.90 -25.28
CA GLU A 86 -4.15 -12.20 -26.26
C GLU A 86 -4.32 -10.72 -25.87
N THR A 87 -4.21 -9.83 -26.86
CA THR A 87 -4.44 -8.40 -26.64
C THR A 87 -5.93 -8.12 -26.41
N LYS A 88 -6.25 -7.12 -25.58
CA LYS A 88 -7.63 -6.68 -25.26
C LYS A 88 -8.54 -7.73 -24.60
N LYS A 89 -8.04 -8.93 -24.30
CA LYS A 89 -8.75 -9.94 -23.50
C LYS A 89 -8.37 -9.83 -22.04
N LYS A 90 -9.37 -9.85 -21.15
CA LYS A 90 -9.13 -9.79 -19.72
C LYS A 90 -8.45 -11.09 -19.26
N ARG A 91 -7.31 -10.94 -18.59
CA ARG A 91 -6.57 -12.07 -18.01
C ARG A 91 -7.25 -12.55 -16.73
N PRO A 92 -7.22 -13.86 -16.44
CA PRO A 92 -7.55 -14.38 -15.12
C PRO A 92 -6.69 -13.71 -14.04
N ARG A 93 -7.22 -13.59 -12.81
CA ARG A 93 -6.57 -12.80 -11.73
C ARG A 93 -5.25 -13.41 -11.27
N GLU A 94 -5.20 -14.73 -11.24
CA GLU A 94 -4.03 -15.57 -10.96
C GLU A 94 -2.89 -15.37 -11.97
N CYS A 95 -3.17 -14.78 -13.13
CA CYS A 95 -2.20 -14.47 -14.18
C CYS A 95 -1.74 -13.00 -14.15
N TRP A 96 -2.21 -12.19 -13.20
CA TRP A 96 -1.80 -10.79 -13.10
C TRP A 96 -0.38 -10.70 -12.53
N THR A 97 0.49 -9.96 -13.22
CA THR A 97 1.85 -9.67 -12.76
C THR A 97 1.93 -8.39 -11.93
N LYS A 98 0.87 -7.57 -11.97
CA LYS A 98 0.73 -6.32 -11.23
C LYS A 98 -0.71 -6.10 -10.81
N ALA A 99 -0.91 -5.54 -9.62
CA ALA A 99 -2.21 -5.12 -9.12
C ALA A 99 -2.16 -3.63 -8.75
N ASN A 100 -3.08 -2.85 -9.33
CA ASN A 100 -3.11 -1.39 -9.19
C ASN A 100 -4.34 -0.96 -8.38
N PHE A 101 -4.15 -0.09 -7.41
CA PHE A 101 -5.22 0.46 -6.59
C PHE A 101 -5.22 1.99 -6.68
N LYS A 102 -6.38 2.55 -7.05
CA LYS A 102 -6.59 4.01 -7.09
C LYS A 102 -6.56 4.56 -5.66
N PRO A 103 -5.80 5.63 -5.40
CA PRO A 103 -5.86 6.32 -4.12
C PRO A 103 -7.24 6.99 -3.96
N ILE A 104 -7.85 6.84 -2.78
CA ILE A 104 -9.16 7.45 -2.46
C ILE A 104 -9.05 8.06 -1.07
N PRO A 105 -9.42 9.34 -0.87
CA PRO A 105 -9.41 9.96 0.45
C PRO A 105 -10.17 9.11 1.48
N GLY A 106 -9.58 8.91 2.66
CA GLY A 106 -10.12 8.06 3.72
C GLY A 106 -9.84 6.56 3.56
N ARG A 107 -9.31 6.11 2.42
CA ARG A 107 -8.96 4.69 2.23
C ARG A 107 -7.64 4.36 2.95
N MET A 108 -7.67 3.26 3.69
CA MET A 108 -6.47 2.59 4.21
C MET A 108 -6.22 1.29 3.44
N ILE A 109 -4.96 1.04 3.08
CA ILE A 109 -4.52 -0.23 2.50
C ILE A 109 -3.41 -0.77 3.39
N ILE A 110 -3.54 -2.02 3.85
CA ILE A 110 -2.53 -2.75 4.63
C ILE A 110 -2.13 -3.98 3.82
N PHE A 111 -0.83 -4.22 3.70
CA PHE A 111 -0.26 -5.27 2.85
C PHE A 111 1.01 -5.85 3.47
N PRO A 112 1.41 -7.08 3.10
CA PRO A 112 2.64 -7.67 3.63
C PRO A 112 3.85 -6.81 3.25
N ALA A 113 4.71 -6.47 4.21
CA ALA A 113 5.79 -5.51 4.01
C ALA A 113 6.84 -5.94 2.97
N TRP A 114 6.96 -7.25 2.73
CA TRP A 114 7.83 -7.83 1.70
C TRP A 114 7.28 -7.66 0.27
N LEU A 115 5.99 -7.32 0.12
CA LEU A 115 5.37 -7.19 -1.19
C LEU A 115 5.92 -5.95 -1.90
N TYR A 116 6.63 -6.17 -3.01
CA TYR A 116 7.18 -5.08 -3.82
C TYR A 116 6.05 -4.19 -4.31
N HIS A 117 6.15 -2.91 -4.00
CA HIS A 117 5.17 -1.91 -4.39
C HIS A 117 5.86 -0.63 -4.86
N GLY A 118 5.28 -0.02 -5.89
CA GLY A 118 5.64 1.31 -6.37
C GLY A 118 4.42 2.22 -6.30
N VAL A 119 4.64 3.51 -6.55
CA VAL A 119 3.55 4.47 -6.65
C VAL A 119 3.75 5.27 -7.92
N ALA A 120 2.76 5.22 -8.81
CA ALA A 120 2.79 6.00 -10.04
C ALA A 120 2.85 7.50 -9.72
N SER A 121 3.39 8.27 -10.67
CA SER A 121 3.46 9.72 -10.56
C SER A 121 2.07 10.31 -10.37
N ASN A 122 1.97 11.30 -9.49
CA ASN A 122 0.80 12.17 -9.40
C ASN A 122 0.70 13.00 -10.68
N LEU A 123 -0.39 12.87 -11.44
CA LEU A 123 -0.66 13.61 -12.67
C LEU A 123 -1.89 14.51 -12.52
N SER A 124 -2.22 14.90 -11.28
CA SER A 124 -3.30 15.85 -11.01
C SER A 124 -3.07 17.17 -11.75
N LYS A 125 -4.17 17.74 -12.23
CA LYS A 125 -4.22 19.06 -12.88
C LYS A 125 -4.78 20.15 -11.98
N GLU A 126 -5.11 19.82 -10.74
CA GLU A 126 -5.50 20.79 -9.72
C GLU A 126 -4.36 21.79 -9.46
N ILE A 127 -4.68 22.93 -8.87
CA ILE A 127 -3.72 24.02 -8.64
C ILE A 127 -3.37 24.11 -7.14
N GLY A 128 -2.10 24.36 -6.86
CA GLY A 128 -1.61 24.54 -5.50
C GLY A 128 -1.79 23.29 -4.64
N ARG A 129 -2.20 23.47 -3.38
CA ARG A 129 -2.29 22.37 -2.40
C ARG A 129 -3.39 21.36 -2.71
N ALA A 130 -4.40 21.70 -3.50
CA ALA A 130 -5.40 20.74 -3.96
C ALA A 130 -4.81 19.66 -4.88
N ALA A 131 -3.66 19.95 -5.52
CA ALA A 131 -2.95 19.02 -6.39
C ALA A 131 -2.12 17.96 -5.64
N ASP A 132 -1.88 18.16 -4.35
CA ASP A 132 -1.02 17.28 -3.57
C ASP A 132 -1.73 15.96 -3.25
N ARG A 133 -1.01 14.84 -3.42
CA ARG A 133 -1.39 13.57 -2.79
C ARG A 133 -0.77 13.54 -1.39
N ILE A 134 -1.60 13.50 -0.35
CA ILE A 134 -1.16 13.49 1.05
C ILE A 134 -1.49 12.14 1.65
N ILE A 135 -0.47 11.47 2.17
CA ILE A 135 -0.60 10.14 2.76
C ILE A 135 0.07 10.06 4.12
N ILE A 136 -0.38 9.11 4.92
CA ILE A 136 0.29 8.64 6.12
C ILE A 136 0.64 7.18 5.90
N SER A 137 1.93 6.87 5.91
CA SER A 137 2.46 5.52 5.76
C SER A 137 2.94 5.00 7.11
N PHE A 138 2.87 3.68 7.29
CA PHE A 138 3.28 3.05 8.54
C PHE A 138 3.79 1.64 8.33
N ASN A 139 4.68 1.21 9.23
CA ASN A 139 5.15 -0.17 9.33
C ASN A 139 4.70 -0.78 10.65
N VAL A 140 4.54 -2.11 10.62
CA VAL A 140 3.99 -2.89 11.71
C VAL A 140 4.80 -4.16 11.89
N ASN A 141 5.09 -4.48 13.15
CA ASN A 141 5.66 -5.76 13.54
C ASN A 141 4.84 -6.43 14.62
N GLN A 142 5.09 -7.72 14.77
CA GLN A 142 4.60 -8.51 15.87
C GLN A 142 5.51 -8.32 17.08
N VAL A 143 4.92 -8.01 18.23
CA VAL A 143 5.62 -7.90 19.52
C VAL A 143 4.98 -8.84 20.52
N LYS A 144 5.79 -9.39 21.44
CA LYS A 144 5.27 -10.17 22.56
C LYS A 144 4.43 -9.25 23.47
N LYS A 145 3.29 -9.76 23.93
CA LYS A 145 2.43 -9.04 24.89
C LYS A 145 3.04 -8.97 26.28
#